data_AF-A0A131YH55-F1
#
_entry.id   AF-A0A131YH55-F1
#
_cell.length_a   1.000
_cell.length_b   1.000
_cell.length_c   1.000
_cell.angle_alpha   90.00
_cell.angle_beta   90.00
_cell.angle_gamma   90.00
#
_symmetry.space_group_name_H-M   'P 1'
#
loop_
_entity.id
_entity.type
_entity.pdbx_description
1 polymer ?
#
loop_
_entity_poly.entity_id
_entity_poly.type
_entity_poly.pdbx_seq_one_letter_code
_entity_poly.pdbx_strand_id
1 'polypeptide(L)'
;MEALRTTLLLAAALLLGYVSHANAARCSMHGFCDTKNKLPCIYNGVPKPVTDESARAIMKETCGDYFQIHGDSLCCDAAQIKELANQVKALEGLGLRRCEACYANFQKLLCNMACSPHQGDFLQVVHYDEEPHELAEIVNFYVDYATMRDLYASCINPRKFVRFAPLSFALCGQDYQNCTMNLWYGALGKRRVGLTSVDVTYEPVTKEAIFIGLREYRPFKDSMYGCNETVSGKTCACEDCEAVCENADDALKPVPLST
;
A
#
# COMPACT_ATOMS: atom_id res chain seq x y z
N MET A 1 -45.41 -23.58 -24.83
CA MET A 1 -45.13 -22.46 -23.90
C MET A 1 -44.08 -22.81 -22.86
N GLU A 2 -44.12 -24.00 -22.26
CA GLU A 2 -43.17 -24.40 -21.19
C GLU A 2 -41.73 -24.53 -21.67
N ALA A 3 -41.50 -25.11 -22.85
CA ALA A 3 -40.16 -25.26 -23.43
C ALA A 3 -39.45 -23.92 -23.74
N LEU A 4 -40.22 -22.86 -24.01
CA LEU A 4 -39.68 -21.51 -24.25
C LEU A 4 -39.33 -20.81 -22.93
N ARG A 5 -40.09 -21.08 -21.86
CA ARG A 5 -39.79 -20.58 -20.51
C ARG A 5 -38.53 -21.24 -19.94
N THR A 6 -38.35 -22.55 -20.12
CA THR A 6 -37.16 -23.26 -19.64
C THR A 6 -35.88 -22.84 -20.38
N THR A 7 -35.95 -22.61 -21.70
CA THR A 7 -34.81 -22.10 -22.48
C THR A 7 -34.46 -20.65 -22.12
N LEU A 8 -35.44 -19.77 -21.90
CA LEU A 8 -35.20 -18.40 -21.42
C LEU A 8 -34.58 -18.36 -20.01
N LEU A 9 -35.02 -19.24 -19.10
CA LEU A 9 -34.48 -19.34 -17.75
C LEU A 9 -33.03 -19.87 -17.75
N LEU A 10 -32.72 -20.85 -18.60
CA LEU A 10 -31.36 -21.36 -18.78
C LEU A 10 -30.43 -20.30 -19.39
N ALA A 11 -30.91 -19.55 -20.40
CA ALA A 11 -30.16 -18.46 -21.00
C ALA A 11 -29.92 -17.30 -20.01
N ALA A 12 -30.92 -16.96 -19.19
CA ALA A 12 -30.76 -15.97 -18.13
C ALA A 12 -29.80 -16.43 -17.02
N ALA A 13 -29.82 -17.71 -16.63
CA ALA A 13 -28.88 -18.28 -15.67
C ALA A 13 -27.44 -18.33 -16.21
N LEU A 14 -27.27 -18.63 -17.50
CA LEU A 14 -25.96 -18.55 -18.18
C LEU A 14 -25.49 -17.09 -18.26
N LEU A 15 -26.35 -16.14 -18.62
CA LEU A 15 -26.01 -14.70 -18.63
C LEU A 15 -25.69 -14.16 -17.23
N LEU A 16 -26.42 -14.57 -16.19
CA LEU A 16 -26.13 -14.21 -14.79
C LEU A 16 -24.83 -14.87 -14.28
N GLY A 17 -24.52 -16.08 -14.76
CA GLY A 17 -23.24 -16.75 -14.51
C GLY A 17 -22.06 -16.06 -15.17
N TYR A 18 -22.24 -15.51 -16.37
CA TYR A 18 -21.22 -14.72 -17.09
C TYR A 18 -20.98 -13.34 -16.45
N VAL A 19 -21.99 -12.73 -15.82
CA VAL A 19 -21.90 -11.41 -15.17
C VAL A 19 -21.29 -11.49 -13.76
N SER A 20 -20.99 -12.70 -13.27
CA SER A 20 -20.21 -12.91 -12.05
C SER A 20 -18.70 -12.81 -12.32
N HIS A 21 -18.23 -11.74 -12.97
CA HIS A 21 -16.84 -11.30 -12.83
C HIS A 21 -16.68 -10.62 -11.45
N ALA A 22 -16.94 -11.39 -10.39
CA ALA A 22 -16.42 -11.06 -9.08
C ALA A 22 -14.90 -11.17 -9.20
N ASN A 23 -14.20 -10.06 -8.93
CA ASN A 23 -12.75 -9.95 -9.04
C ASN A 23 -12.05 -11.08 -8.28
N ALA A 24 -11.66 -12.13 -9.00
CA ALA A 24 -11.00 -13.27 -8.39
C ALA A 24 -9.67 -12.79 -7.80
N ALA A 25 -9.49 -13.03 -6.49
CA ALA A 25 -8.25 -12.73 -5.80
C ALA A 25 -7.07 -13.36 -6.55
N ARG A 26 -6.06 -12.56 -6.85
CA ARG A 26 -4.90 -12.93 -7.66
C ARG A 26 -3.66 -12.21 -7.16
N CYS A 27 -2.54 -12.88 -7.30
CA CYS A 27 -1.23 -12.35 -6.98
C CYS A 27 -0.54 -11.79 -8.23
N SER A 28 0.53 -11.04 -8.01
CA SER A 28 1.54 -10.72 -9.03
C SER A 28 2.89 -11.33 -8.70
N MET A 29 3.17 -11.56 -7.42
CA MET A 29 4.40 -12.15 -6.92
C MET A 29 4.09 -13.13 -5.78
N HIS A 30 4.98 -14.10 -5.54
CA HIS A 30 4.90 -15.00 -4.39
C HIS A 30 6.22 -15.75 -4.17
N GLY A 31 6.73 -15.76 -2.94
CA GLY A 31 8.02 -16.35 -2.56
C GLY A 31 9.22 -15.61 -3.15
N PHE A 32 10.43 -16.01 -2.75
CA PHE A 32 11.68 -15.51 -3.32
C PHE A 32 12.31 -16.52 -4.27
N CYS A 33 12.58 -16.10 -5.50
CA CYS A 33 13.32 -16.91 -6.49
C CYS A 33 14.82 -16.61 -6.43
N ASP A 34 15.20 -15.41 -5.97
CA ASP A 34 16.54 -15.09 -5.52
C ASP A 34 16.51 -14.73 -4.03
N THR A 35 16.76 -15.73 -3.19
CA THR A 35 16.80 -15.57 -1.74
C THR A 35 17.93 -14.65 -1.27
N LYS A 36 19.04 -14.57 -2.01
CA LYS A 36 20.21 -13.77 -1.62
C LYS A 36 19.91 -12.28 -1.76
N ASN A 37 19.31 -11.89 -2.88
CA ASN A 37 18.92 -10.51 -3.15
C ASN A 37 17.48 -10.20 -2.72
N LYS A 38 16.76 -11.21 -2.21
CA LYS A 38 15.36 -11.17 -1.80
C LYS A 38 14.43 -10.75 -2.92
N LEU A 39 14.72 -11.15 -4.17
CA LEU A 39 13.85 -10.83 -5.31
C LEU A 39 12.68 -11.82 -5.38
N PRO A 40 11.43 -11.32 -5.43
CA PRO A 40 10.26 -12.20 -5.51
C PRO A 40 10.19 -12.99 -6.80
N CYS A 41 9.56 -14.16 -6.76
CA CYS A 41 9.12 -14.84 -7.98
C CYS A 41 7.88 -14.15 -8.56
N ILE A 42 7.77 -14.12 -9.89
CA ILE A 42 6.52 -13.75 -10.56
C ILE A 42 5.49 -14.85 -10.34
N TYR A 43 4.28 -14.46 -9.92
CA TYR A 43 3.21 -15.41 -9.64
C TYR A 43 1.84 -14.78 -9.89
N ASN A 44 1.16 -15.19 -10.96
CA ASN A 44 -0.18 -14.72 -11.34
C ASN A 44 -1.32 -15.63 -10.84
N GLY A 45 -1.06 -16.50 -9.86
CA GLY A 45 -2.03 -17.45 -9.33
C GLY A 45 -2.89 -16.90 -8.20
N VAL A 46 -3.68 -17.79 -7.59
CA VAL A 46 -4.52 -17.47 -6.43
C VAL A 46 -3.67 -17.30 -5.15
N PRO A 47 -4.11 -16.48 -4.19
CA PRO A 47 -3.46 -16.38 -2.88
C PRO A 47 -3.35 -17.75 -2.18
N LYS A 48 -2.30 -17.95 -1.40
CA LYS A 48 -1.99 -19.22 -0.73
C LYS A 48 -2.07 -19.10 0.78
N PRO A 49 -2.52 -20.16 1.49
CA PRO A 49 -2.59 -20.15 2.94
C PRO A 49 -1.19 -20.07 3.56
N VAL A 50 -1.03 -19.16 4.52
CA VAL A 50 0.18 -19.07 5.35
C VAL A 50 0.06 -20.06 6.50
N THR A 51 0.68 -21.24 6.34
CA THR A 51 0.59 -22.32 7.34
C THR A 51 1.54 -22.14 8.52
N ASP A 52 2.59 -21.32 8.37
CA ASP A 52 3.58 -21.08 9.42
C ASP A 52 3.00 -20.16 10.51
N GLU A 53 2.91 -20.67 11.74
CA GLU A 53 2.30 -19.94 12.86
C GLU A 53 3.10 -18.71 13.28
N SER A 54 4.43 -18.79 13.19
CA SER A 54 5.31 -17.66 13.51
C SER A 54 5.14 -16.54 12.50
N ALA A 55 5.05 -16.87 11.21
CA ALA A 55 4.77 -15.92 10.15
C ALA A 55 3.40 -15.27 10.32
N ARG A 56 2.35 -16.03 10.67
CA ARG A 56 1.03 -15.46 10.96
C ARG A 56 1.06 -14.48 12.13
N ALA A 57 1.80 -14.79 13.19
CA ALA A 57 1.97 -13.89 14.33
C ALA A 57 2.70 -12.60 13.91
N ILE A 58 3.80 -12.72 13.16
CA ILE A 58 4.55 -11.57 12.62
C ILE A 58 3.66 -10.73 11.71
N MET A 59 2.85 -11.36 10.86
CA MET A 59 1.94 -10.67 9.96
C MET A 59 0.91 -9.85 10.73
N LYS A 60 0.31 -10.43 11.78
CA LYS A 60 -0.64 -9.74 12.64
C LYS A 60 -0.01 -8.57 13.38
N GLU A 61 1.23 -8.72 13.87
CA GLU A 61 1.95 -7.63 14.52
C GLU A 61 2.32 -6.51 13.51
N THR A 62 2.80 -6.90 12.33
CA THR A 62 3.38 -6.00 11.32
C THR A 62 2.31 -5.27 10.51
N CYS A 63 1.19 -5.91 10.21
CA CYS A 63 0.14 -5.39 9.35
C CYS A 63 -1.21 -5.31 10.07
N GLY A 64 -1.26 -5.58 11.37
CA GLY A 64 -2.52 -5.58 12.11
C GLY A 64 -3.56 -6.50 11.46
N ASP A 65 -4.80 -6.01 11.46
CA ASP A 65 -5.95 -6.78 11.06
C ASP A 65 -6.37 -6.54 9.60
N TYR A 66 -5.54 -5.85 8.79
CA TYR A 66 -5.86 -5.51 7.39
C TYR A 66 -6.31 -6.72 6.56
N PHE A 67 -5.80 -7.90 6.88
CA PHE A 67 -6.14 -9.14 6.16
C PHE A 67 -6.95 -10.14 6.98
N GLN A 68 -7.40 -9.80 8.20
CA GLN A 68 -8.25 -10.70 8.99
C GLN A 68 -9.54 -11.08 8.23
N ILE A 69 -10.05 -10.19 7.38
CA ILE A 69 -11.26 -10.41 6.57
C ILE A 69 -11.02 -11.39 5.42
N HIS A 70 -9.78 -11.53 4.95
CA HIS A 70 -9.43 -12.34 3.78
C HIS A 70 -8.93 -13.76 4.14
N GLY A 71 -8.89 -14.10 5.43
CA GLY A 71 -8.37 -15.37 5.93
C GLY A 71 -6.85 -15.49 5.85
N ASP A 72 -6.33 -16.70 6.07
CA ASP A 72 -4.89 -16.97 6.03
C ASP A 72 -4.28 -16.97 4.61
N SER A 73 -5.07 -16.68 3.57
CA SER A 73 -4.63 -16.77 2.17
C SER A 73 -4.09 -15.44 1.65
N LEU A 74 -2.78 -15.36 1.43
CA LEU A 74 -2.05 -14.15 1.06
C LEU A 74 -1.21 -14.35 -0.20
N CYS A 75 -0.74 -13.26 -0.79
CA CYS A 75 0.20 -13.28 -1.90
C CYS A 75 1.67 -13.30 -1.47
N CYS A 76 1.93 -13.59 -0.19
CA CYS A 76 3.27 -13.66 0.35
C CYS A 76 3.47 -14.91 1.21
N ASP A 77 4.69 -15.44 1.22
CA ASP A 77 5.08 -16.57 2.06
C ASP A 77 5.72 -16.15 3.38
N ALA A 78 6.08 -17.13 4.22
CA ALA A 78 6.70 -16.89 5.51
C ALA A 78 8.02 -16.10 5.45
N ALA A 79 8.81 -16.24 4.37
CA ALA A 79 10.05 -15.50 4.20
C ALA A 79 9.78 -14.04 3.81
N GLN A 80 8.81 -13.82 2.91
CA GLN A 80 8.38 -12.48 2.53
C GLN A 80 7.73 -11.72 3.68
N ILE A 81 6.96 -12.38 4.54
CA ILE A 81 6.37 -11.77 5.74
C ILE A 81 7.46 -11.27 6.69
N LYS A 82 8.51 -12.07 6.92
CA LYS A 82 9.66 -11.65 7.74
C LYS A 82 10.38 -10.46 7.13
N GLU A 83 10.50 -10.43 5.80
CA GLU A 83 11.12 -9.29 5.11
C GLU A 83 10.27 -8.03 5.17
N LEU A 84 8.95 -8.17 4.99
CA LEU A 84 8.00 -7.07 5.14
C LEU A 84 8.08 -6.46 6.55
N ALA A 85 8.20 -7.29 7.59
CA ALA A 85 8.40 -6.81 8.96
C ALA A 85 9.67 -5.96 9.10
N ASN A 86 10.77 -6.37 8.46
CA ASN A 86 12.00 -5.57 8.43
C ASN A 86 11.81 -4.25 7.69
N GLN A 87 11.10 -4.26 6.55
CA GLN A 87 10.82 -3.06 5.75
C GLN A 87 9.92 -2.06 6.49
N VAL A 88 8.87 -2.55 7.15
CA VAL A 88 7.99 -1.73 8.00
C VAL A 88 8.76 -1.17 9.19
N LYS A 89 9.64 -1.97 9.83
CA LYS A 89 10.50 -1.50 10.91
C LYS A 89 11.52 -0.46 10.43
N ALA A 90 12.02 -0.55 9.20
CA ALA A 90 12.95 0.44 8.66
C ALA A 90 12.34 1.85 8.61
N LEU A 91 11.01 1.98 8.51
CA LEU A 91 10.30 3.26 8.64
C LEU A 91 10.60 3.98 9.97
N GLU A 92 10.82 3.23 11.05
CA GLU A 92 11.17 3.80 12.36
C GLU A 92 12.53 4.50 12.32
N GLY A 93 13.50 3.91 11.61
CA GLY A 93 14.81 4.51 11.38
C GLY A 93 14.76 5.80 10.55
N LEU A 94 13.67 6.00 9.80
CA LEU A 94 13.39 7.24 9.07
C LEU A 94 12.65 8.29 9.92
N GLY A 95 12.43 8.01 11.21
CA GLY A 95 11.79 8.93 12.16
C GLY A 95 10.27 8.96 12.09
N LEU A 96 9.64 8.05 11.32
CA LEU A 96 8.19 8.06 11.07
C LEU A 96 7.36 7.79 12.34
N ARG A 97 7.94 7.22 13.40
CA ARG A 97 7.28 7.03 14.71
C ARG A 97 6.99 8.33 15.48
N ARG A 98 7.50 9.47 15.00
CA ARG A 98 7.09 10.79 15.51
C ARG A 98 5.66 11.16 15.11
N CYS A 99 5.12 10.52 14.07
CA CYS A 99 3.79 10.74 13.56
C CYS A 99 3.13 9.39 13.24
N GLU A 100 2.38 8.84 14.19
CA GLU A 100 1.76 7.51 14.05
C GLU A 100 0.79 7.42 12.86
N ALA A 101 0.11 8.51 12.49
CA ALA A 101 -0.76 8.53 11.31
C ALA A 101 0.04 8.26 10.02
N CYS A 102 1.14 8.97 9.81
CA CYS A 102 2.04 8.76 8.67
C CYS A 102 2.64 7.35 8.68
N TYR A 103 3.11 6.87 9.84
CA TYR A 103 3.63 5.51 9.99
C TYR A 103 2.58 4.46 9.60
N ALA A 104 1.35 4.57 10.10
CA ALA A 104 0.27 3.63 9.82
C ALA A 104 -0.16 3.65 8.34
N ASN A 105 -0.16 4.81 7.68
CA ASN A 105 -0.46 4.90 6.26
C ASN A 105 0.61 4.21 5.39
N PHE A 106 1.89 4.36 5.75
CA PHE A 106 2.97 3.63 5.10
C PHE A 106 2.90 2.12 5.33
N GLN A 107 2.62 1.72 6.58
CA GLN A 107 2.40 0.33 6.93
C GLN A 107 1.28 -0.27 6.06
N LYS A 108 0.13 0.41 5.91
CA LYS A 108 -0.96 0.00 4.99
C LYS A 108 -0.46 -0.22 3.56
N LEU A 109 0.28 0.75 3.03
CA LEU A 109 0.75 0.73 1.64
C LEU A 109 1.70 -0.46 1.40
N LEU A 110 2.68 -0.66 2.27
CA LEU A 110 3.66 -1.74 2.15
C LEU A 110 3.00 -3.12 2.34
N CYS A 111 2.13 -3.26 3.33
CA CYS A 111 1.41 -4.50 3.60
C CYS A 111 0.54 -4.91 2.40
N ASN A 112 -0.19 -3.97 1.80
CA ASN A 112 -1.02 -4.26 0.63
C ASN A 112 -0.19 -4.57 -0.61
N MET A 113 0.89 -3.84 -0.85
CA MET A 113 1.80 -4.12 -1.96
C MET A 113 2.41 -5.52 -1.86
N ALA A 114 2.86 -5.92 -0.67
CA ALA A 114 3.61 -7.16 -0.48
C ALA A 114 2.72 -8.40 -0.38
N CYS A 115 1.59 -8.31 0.34
CA CYS A 115 0.86 -9.48 0.82
C CYS A 115 -0.62 -9.54 0.45
N SER A 116 -1.21 -8.46 -0.09
CA SER A 116 -2.65 -8.42 -0.34
C SER A 116 -3.10 -9.61 -1.21
N PRO A 117 -4.23 -10.27 -0.88
CA PRO A 117 -4.80 -11.31 -1.73
C PRO A 117 -5.27 -10.78 -3.09
N HIS A 118 -5.43 -9.46 -3.22
CA HIS A 118 -5.80 -8.77 -4.45
C HIS A 118 -4.61 -8.02 -5.09
N GLN A 119 -3.37 -8.38 -4.72
CA GLN A 119 -2.15 -7.74 -5.22
C GLN A 119 -2.15 -7.57 -6.75
N GLY A 120 -2.63 -8.56 -7.49
CA GLY A 120 -2.66 -8.53 -8.96
C GLY A 120 -3.67 -7.57 -9.59
N ASP A 121 -4.51 -6.90 -8.80
CA ASP A 121 -5.40 -5.84 -9.28
C ASP A 121 -4.67 -4.49 -9.40
N PHE A 122 -3.69 -4.22 -8.56
CA PHE A 122 -2.98 -2.93 -8.54
C PHE A 122 -1.47 -3.03 -8.76
N LEU A 123 -0.88 -4.22 -8.72
CA LEU A 123 0.55 -4.42 -8.90
C LEU A 123 0.84 -5.11 -10.23
N GLN A 124 1.62 -4.48 -11.09
CA GLN A 124 2.10 -5.05 -12.35
C GLN A 124 3.61 -5.31 -12.26
N VAL A 125 4.06 -6.51 -12.61
CA VAL A 125 5.48 -6.77 -12.88
C VAL A 125 5.83 -6.27 -14.28
N VAL A 126 6.93 -5.52 -14.40
CA VAL A 126 7.40 -4.91 -15.65
C VAL A 126 8.60 -5.69 -16.18
N HIS A 127 8.56 -6.00 -17.47
CA HIS A 127 9.68 -6.58 -18.24
C HIS A 127 10.05 -5.63 -19.38
N TYR A 128 11.36 -5.51 -19.64
CA TYR A 128 11.90 -4.66 -20.71
C TYR A 128 12.30 -5.44 -21.96
N ASP A 129 12.27 -6.77 -21.88
CA ASP A 129 12.59 -7.68 -22.97
C ASP A 129 11.48 -8.74 -23.14
N GLU A 130 11.62 -9.56 -24.18
CA GLU A 130 10.66 -10.62 -24.53
C GLU A 130 11.01 -11.97 -23.88
N GLU A 131 12.03 -12.04 -23.01
CA GLU A 131 12.46 -13.28 -22.41
C GLU A 131 11.55 -13.67 -21.22
N PRO A 132 11.25 -14.97 -21.03
CA PRO A 132 10.50 -15.41 -19.87
C PRO A 132 11.32 -15.17 -18.60
N HIS A 133 10.80 -14.31 -17.74
CA HIS A 133 11.38 -14.00 -16.44
C HIS A 133 10.67 -14.78 -15.33
N GLU A 134 11.44 -15.34 -14.40
CA GLU A 134 10.90 -15.93 -13.16
C GLU A 134 10.92 -14.92 -11.99
N LEU A 135 11.74 -13.87 -12.11
CA LEU A 135 12.00 -12.88 -11.06
C LEU A 135 11.24 -11.57 -11.34
N ALA A 136 10.70 -10.98 -10.27
CA ALA A 136 10.19 -9.62 -10.30
C ALA A 136 11.29 -8.66 -9.80
N GLU A 137 11.82 -7.82 -10.68
CA GLU A 137 12.80 -6.79 -10.33
C GLU A 137 12.19 -5.39 -10.28
N ILE A 138 11.25 -5.11 -11.19
CA ILE A 138 10.60 -3.81 -11.35
C ILE A 138 9.09 -4.02 -11.39
N VAL A 139 8.36 -3.20 -10.63
CA VAL A 139 6.90 -3.23 -10.57
C VAL A 139 6.30 -1.84 -10.72
N ASN A 140 5.16 -1.75 -11.39
CA ASN A 140 4.27 -0.59 -11.30
C ASN A 140 3.22 -0.87 -10.23
N PHE A 141 3.11 0.01 -9.25
CA PHE A 141 2.08 -0.02 -8.24
C PHE A 141 1.08 1.10 -8.52
N TYR A 142 -0.08 0.74 -9.05
CA TYR A 142 -1.19 1.64 -9.31
C TYR A 142 -1.91 1.99 -8.02
N VAL A 143 -1.91 3.26 -7.66
CA VAL A 143 -2.52 3.75 -6.42
C VAL A 143 -3.44 4.92 -6.75
N ASP A 144 -4.59 4.98 -6.07
CA ASP A 144 -5.51 6.10 -6.22
C ASP A 144 -4.81 7.42 -5.85
N TYR A 145 -4.99 8.44 -6.69
CA TYR A 145 -4.31 9.72 -6.51
C TYR A 145 -4.64 10.37 -5.15
N ALA A 146 -5.88 10.28 -4.68
CA ALA A 146 -6.26 10.82 -3.38
C ALA A 146 -5.59 10.02 -2.26
N THR A 147 -5.57 8.69 -2.36
CA THR A 147 -4.82 7.83 -1.42
C THR A 147 -3.32 8.21 -1.36
N MET A 148 -2.65 8.40 -2.50
CA MET A 148 -1.24 8.84 -2.53
C MET A 148 -1.06 10.23 -1.93
N ARG A 149 -1.94 11.17 -2.30
CA ARG A 149 -1.90 12.55 -1.81
C ARG A 149 -2.08 12.61 -0.31
N ASP A 150 -3.04 11.87 0.24
CA ASP A 150 -3.40 11.91 1.65
C ASP A 150 -2.33 11.23 2.51
N LEU A 151 -1.73 10.14 2.04
CA LEU A 151 -0.53 9.56 2.67
C LEU A 151 0.62 10.57 2.66
N TYR A 152 0.95 11.18 1.52
CA TYR A 152 1.99 12.21 1.43
C TYR A 152 1.71 13.39 2.37
N ALA A 153 0.48 13.90 2.40
CA ALA A 153 0.07 15.00 3.26
C ALA A 153 0.13 14.65 4.75
N SER A 154 -0.11 13.38 5.13
CA SER A 154 0.03 12.93 6.52
C SER A 154 1.47 12.98 7.03
N CYS A 155 2.46 13.03 6.12
CA CYS A 155 3.88 12.93 6.42
C CYS A 155 4.65 14.25 6.27
N ILE A 156 4.17 15.18 5.45
CA ILE A 156 4.91 16.39 5.08
C ILE A 156 4.40 17.61 5.84
N ASN A 157 5.30 18.30 6.56
CA ASN A 157 5.05 19.65 7.07
C ASN A 157 5.71 20.70 6.16
N PRO A 158 4.94 21.51 5.41
CA PRO A 158 5.46 22.52 4.49
C PRO A 158 6.36 23.58 5.15
N ARG A 159 6.13 23.90 6.44
CA ARG A 159 6.86 24.95 7.15
C ARG A 159 8.18 24.48 7.78
N LYS A 160 8.37 23.17 7.94
CA LYS A 160 9.51 22.57 8.66
C LYS A 160 10.05 21.32 7.97
N PHE A 161 10.09 21.36 6.64
CA PHE A 161 10.74 20.41 5.74
C PHE A 161 12.18 19.99 6.18
N VAL A 162 12.79 20.78 7.06
CA VAL A 162 14.09 20.61 7.72
C VAL A 162 14.23 19.34 8.58
N ARG A 163 13.17 18.74 9.15
CA ARG A 163 13.33 17.57 10.05
C ARG A 163 13.23 16.20 9.38
N PHE A 164 12.65 16.14 8.18
CA PHE A 164 12.84 15.02 7.26
C PHE A 164 14.08 15.20 6.40
N ALA A 165 14.92 16.23 6.62
CA ALA A 165 16.04 16.56 5.76
C ALA A 165 16.92 15.36 5.38
N PRO A 166 17.31 14.40 6.26
CA PRO A 166 18.07 13.24 5.80
C PRO A 166 17.31 12.36 4.81
N LEU A 167 16.02 12.10 5.08
CA LEU A 167 15.14 11.34 4.20
C LEU A 167 14.84 12.13 2.92
N SER A 168 14.33 13.35 3.02
CA SER A 168 14.01 14.20 1.88
C SER A 168 15.24 14.62 1.07
N PHE A 169 16.43 14.74 1.66
CA PHE A 169 17.68 14.94 0.93
C PHE A 169 18.13 13.65 0.24
N ALA A 170 18.06 12.50 0.93
CA ALA A 170 18.37 11.20 0.33
C ALA A 170 17.38 10.83 -0.79
N LEU A 171 16.12 11.26 -0.67
CA LEU A 171 15.04 10.97 -1.60
C LEU A 171 14.93 12.00 -2.73
N CYS A 172 14.95 13.29 -2.39
CA CYS A 172 14.62 14.39 -3.31
C CYS A 172 15.82 15.29 -3.67
N GLY A 173 17.01 15.04 -3.11
CA GLY A 173 18.25 15.72 -3.46
C GLY A 173 18.40 17.12 -2.83
N GLN A 174 19.25 17.96 -3.43
CA GLN A 174 19.62 19.29 -2.91
C GLN A 174 18.42 20.27 -2.86
N ASP A 175 17.40 20.06 -3.70
CA ASP A 175 16.18 20.88 -3.74
C ASP A 175 15.03 20.25 -2.94
N TYR A 176 15.38 19.57 -1.84
CA TYR A 176 14.45 18.85 -0.98
C TYR A 176 13.23 19.72 -0.61
N GLN A 177 13.40 21.02 -0.39
CA GLN A 177 12.31 21.96 -0.08
C GLN A 177 11.16 22.01 -1.10
N ASN A 178 11.39 21.58 -2.36
CA ASN A 178 10.39 21.45 -3.41
C ASN A 178 10.04 19.99 -3.72
N CYS A 179 10.24 19.05 -2.78
CA CYS A 179 9.99 17.63 -3.01
C CYS A 179 8.51 17.36 -3.23
N THR A 180 8.10 17.40 -4.50
CA THR A 180 6.75 17.04 -4.92
C THR A 180 6.43 15.60 -4.53
N MET A 181 5.15 15.28 -4.40
CA MET A 181 4.65 13.93 -4.15
C MET A 181 5.30 12.89 -5.09
N ASN A 182 5.42 13.20 -6.38
CA ASN A 182 6.01 12.30 -7.37
C ASN A 182 7.50 12.02 -7.11
N LEU A 183 8.29 13.04 -6.74
CA LEU A 183 9.70 12.87 -6.42
C LEU A 183 9.87 12.01 -5.15
N TRP A 184 9.02 12.25 -4.16
CA TRP A 184 9.03 11.52 -2.90
C TRP A 184 8.75 10.02 -3.11
N TYR A 185 7.66 9.69 -3.82
CA TYR A 185 7.34 8.30 -4.16
C TYR A 185 8.36 7.66 -5.09
N GLY A 186 8.86 8.38 -6.10
CA GLY A 186 9.87 7.88 -7.02
C GLY A 186 11.17 7.49 -6.32
N ALA A 187 11.50 8.18 -5.24
CA ALA A 187 12.66 7.84 -4.42
C ALA A 187 12.40 6.68 -3.46
N LEU A 188 11.25 6.68 -2.78
CA LEU A 188 10.83 5.58 -1.88
C LEU A 188 10.75 4.24 -2.60
N GLY A 189 10.40 4.28 -3.89
CA GLY A 189 10.31 3.09 -4.73
C GLY A 189 11.64 2.46 -5.06
N LYS A 190 12.79 3.10 -4.80
CA LYS A 190 14.09 2.50 -5.08
C LYS A 190 14.48 1.48 -4.02
N ARG A 191 14.86 0.27 -4.45
CA ARG A 191 15.29 -0.83 -3.57
C ARG A 191 16.39 -0.43 -2.58
N ARG A 192 17.28 0.48 -2.99
CA ARG A 192 18.36 1.02 -2.14
C ARG A 192 17.89 1.71 -0.85
N VAL A 193 16.62 2.16 -0.81
CA VAL A 193 16.02 2.77 0.39
C VAL A 193 15.68 1.71 1.44
N GLY A 194 15.54 0.44 1.04
CA GLY A 194 15.30 -0.67 1.96
C GLY A 194 13.86 -0.82 2.44
N LEU A 195 12.91 -0.11 1.81
CA LEU A 195 11.47 -0.24 2.10
C LEU A 195 10.76 -1.26 1.21
N THR A 196 11.43 -1.74 0.18
CA THR A 196 10.90 -2.73 -0.76
C THR A 196 12.05 -3.57 -1.32
N SER A 197 11.75 -4.82 -1.69
CA SER A 197 12.73 -5.73 -2.29
C SER A 197 12.90 -5.56 -3.80
N VAL A 198 12.05 -4.76 -4.43
CA VAL A 198 12.02 -4.49 -5.88
C VAL A 198 12.09 -2.99 -6.14
N ASP A 199 12.36 -2.59 -7.38
CA ASP A 199 12.17 -1.19 -7.78
C ASP A 199 10.69 -0.96 -8.10
N VAL A 200 10.06 -0.06 -7.35
CA VAL A 200 8.63 0.27 -7.45
C VAL A 200 8.46 1.61 -8.13
N THR A 201 7.63 1.65 -9.16
CA THR A 201 7.08 2.89 -9.70
C THR A 201 5.67 3.07 -9.15
N TYR A 202 5.46 4.05 -8.29
CA TYR A 202 4.12 4.38 -7.80
C TYR A 202 3.41 5.23 -8.84
N GLU A 203 2.35 4.68 -9.42
CA GLU A 203 1.61 5.26 -10.53
C GLU A 203 0.29 5.86 -10.01
N PRO A 204 0.14 7.20 -9.97
CA PRO A 204 -1.09 7.83 -9.51
C PRO A 204 -2.21 7.66 -10.53
N VAL A 205 -3.35 7.13 -10.09
CA VAL A 205 -4.52 6.87 -10.93
C VAL A 205 -5.74 7.62 -10.38
N THR A 206 -6.48 8.31 -11.25
CA THR A 206 -7.72 9.03 -10.90
C THR A 206 -9.00 8.32 -11.33
N LYS A 207 -8.86 7.19 -12.04
CA LYS A 207 -9.96 6.37 -12.56
C LYS A 207 -10.12 5.12 -11.70
N GLU A 208 -11.33 4.57 -11.65
CA GLU A 208 -11.62 3.32 -10.95
C GLU A 208 -10.89 2.10 -11.56
N ALA A 209 -10.52 2.18 -12.84
CA ALA A 209 -9.73 1.17 -13.52
C ALA A 209 -8.90 1.77 -14.67
N ILE A 210 -7.80 1.11 -15.00
CA ILE A 210 -6.98 1.34 -16.18
C ILE A 210 -6.76 0.02 -16.93
N PHE A 211 -6.49 0.11 -18.22
CA PHE A 211 -6.24 -1.05 -19.07
C PHE A 211 -4.84 -0.97 -19.67
N ILE A 212 -4.09 -2.06 -19.57
CA ILE A 212 -2.79 -2.24 -20.20
C ILE A 212 -2.89 -3.48 -21.08
N GLY A 213 -2.94 -3.25 -22.38
CA GLY A 213 -3.36 -4.29 -23.33
C GLY A 213 -4.78 -4.77 -22.99
N LEU A 214 -4.92 -6.07 -22.72
CA LEU A 214 -6.20 -6.70 -22.35
C LEU A 214 -6.41 -6.83 -20.84
N ARG A 215 -5.44 -6.42 -20.01
CA ARG A 215 -5.51 -6.56 -18.55
C ARG A 215 -6.05 -5.30 -17.91
N GLU A 216 -7.11 -5.45 -17.12
CA GLU A 216 -7.64 -4.43 -16.23
C GLU A 216 -6.85 -4.42 -14.92
N TYR A 217 -6.44 -3.21 -14.51
CA TYR A 217 -5.89 -2.90 -13.20
C TYR A 217 -6.81 -1.92 -12.49
N ARG A 218 -7.09 -2.19 -11.22
CA ARG A 218 -7.83 -1.28 -10.33
C ARG A 218 -6.86 -0.77 -9.28
N PRO A 219 -6.68 0.54 -9.14
CA PRO A 219 -5.68 1.09 -8.25
C PRO A 219 -5.99 0.73 -6.79
N PHE A 220 -4.94 0.56 -5.99
CA PHE A 220 -5.08 0.46 -4.55
C PHE A 220 -5.71 1.75 -4.02
N LYS A 221 -6.82 1.59 -3.31
CA LYS A 221 -7.64 2.69 -2.79
C LYS A 221 -8.02 2.37 -1.36
N ASP A 222 -7.57 3.21 -0.45
CA ASP A 222 -7.87 3.10 0.97
C ASP A 222 -7.88 4.49 1.61
N SER A 223 -8.57 4.61 2.75
CA SER A 223 -8.60 5.82 3.55
C SER A 223 -7.32 5.95 4.37
N MET A 224 -6.64 7.08 4.19
CA MET A 224 -5.42 7.42 4.90
C MET A 224 -5.73 8.32 6.09
N TYR A 225 -5.03 8.09 7.20
CA TYR A 225 -5.17 8.92 8.40
C TYR A 225 -4.53 10.29 8.16
N GLY A 226 -5.26 11.36 8.48
CA GLY A 226 -4.71 12.69 8.60
C GLY A 226 -3.70 12.78 9.75
N CYS A 227 -2.72 13.68 9.63
CA CYS A 227 -1.68 13.82 10.66
C CYS A 227 -2.21 14.33 12.01
N ASN A 228 -3.42 14.89 12.05
CA ASN A 228 -4.11 15.31 13.26
C ASN A 228 -4.93 14.20 13.93
N GLU A 229 -5.06 13.03 13.31
CA GLU A 229 -5.79 11.91 13.87
C GLU A 229 -4.96 11.14 14.91
N THR A 230 -5.64 10.64 15.94
CA THR A 230 -5.04 9.74 16.94
C THR A 230 -5.01 8.32 16.40
N VAL A 231 -3.82 7.80 16.15
CA VAL A 231 -3.62 6.41 15.70
C VAL A 231 -2.85 5.65 16.77
N SER A 232 -3.36 4.48 17.17
CA SER A 232 -2.75 3.65 18.22
C SER A 232 -2.45 4.44 19.52
N GLY A 233 -3.35 5.35 19.88
CA GLY A 233 -3.28 6.16 21.10
C GLY A 233 -2.30 7.34 21.05
N LYS A 234 -1.72 7.67 19.89
CA LYS A 234 -0.84 8.84 19.74
C LYS A 234 -1.23 9.66 18.50
N THR A 235 -1.13 10.98 18.65
CA THR A 235 -1.20 11.96 17.56
C THR A 235 0.19 12.39 17.13
N CYS A 236 0.30 12.96 15.93
CA CYS A 236 1.55 13.56 15.49
C CYS A 236 1.88 14.81 16.32
N ALA A 237 3.16 15.11 16.50
CA ALA A 237 3.56 16.35 17.15
C ALA A 237 3.16 17.56 16.28
N CYS A 238 2.77 18.69 16.90
CA CYS A 238 2.51 19.95 16.19
C CYS A 238 3.69 20.38 15.29
N GLU A 239 4.92 20.04 15.68
CA GLU A 239 6.12 20.26 14.87
C GLU A 239 6.11 19.52 13.53
N ASP A 240 5.45 18.36 13.49
CA ASP A 240 5.39 17.45 12.36
C ASP A 240 4.02 17.54 11.64
N CYS A 241 3.01 18.17 12.25
CA CYS A 241 1.67 18.37 11.70
C CYS A 241 1.05 19.69 12.19
N GLU A 242 0.97 20.69 11.31
CA GLU A 242 0.42 22.02 11.66
C GLU A 242 -1.07 21.96 12.06
N ALA A 243 -1.84 21.05 11.47
CA ALA A 243 -3.26 20.86 11.81
C ALA A 243 -3.49 20.42 13.27
N VAL A 244 -2.47 19.89 13.96
CA VAL A 244 -2.54 19.62 15.40
C VAL A 244 -2.43 20.90 16.23
N CYS A 245 -1.66 21.89 15.76
CA CYS A 245 -1.43 23.14 16.47
C CYS A 245 -2.71 23.98 16.56
N GLU A 246 -3.52 24.00 15.50
CA GLU A 246 -4.79 24.74 15.48
C GLU A 246 -5.81 24.17 16.50
N ASN A 247 -5.75 22.86 16.77
CA ASN A 247 -6.58 22.21 17.79
C ASN A 247 -6.08 22.47 19.23
N ALA A 248 -4.81 22.84 19.42
CA ALA A 248 -4.26 23.15 20.74
C ALA A 248 -4.68 24.55 21.23
N ASP A 249 -4.86 25.50 20.32
CA ASP A 249 -5.33 26.86 20.65
C ASP A 249 -6.82 26.89 21.05
N ASP A 250 -7.64 25.98 20.50
CA ASP A 250 -9.05 25.83 20.91
C ASP A 250 -9.22 25.16 22.28
N ALA A 251 -8.29 24.29 22.69
CA ALA A 251 -8.27 23.70 24.03
C ALA A 251 -7.88 24.70 25.14
N LEU A 252 -7.33 25.86 24.76
CA LEU A 252 -6.98 26.97 25.67
C LEU A 252 -8.06 28.05 25.76
N LYS A 253 -9.15 27.95 24.99
CA LYS A 253 -10.28 28.87 25.14
C LYS A 253 -11.00 28.58 26.46
N PRO A 254 -11.09 29.56 27.40
CA PRO A 254 -11.85 29.36 28.63
C PRO A 254 -13.29 29.00 28.28
N VAL A 255 -13.81 27.93 28.89
CA VAL A 255 -15.24 27.61 28.86
C VAL A 255 -16.00 28.85 29.37
N PRO A 256 -16.96 29.41 28.61
CA PRO A 256 -17.75 30.52 29.10
C PRO A 256 -18.45 30.09 30.38
N LEU A 257 -18.23 30.82 31.48
CA LEU A 257 -19.03 30.63 32.68
C LEU A 257 -20.49 30.88 32.31
N SER A 258 -21.30 29.82 32.35
CA SER A 258 -22.75 29.91 32.31
C SER A 258 -23.20 30.85 33.43
N THR A 259 -23.83 31.95 33.06
CA THR A 259 -24.54 32.86 33.97
C THR A 259 -25.96 32.36 34.21
#